data_AF-A0A0S8JG96-F1
#
_entry.id   AF-A0A0S8JG96-F1
#
_cell.length_a   1.000
_cell.length_b   1.000
_cell.length_c   1.000
_cell.angle_alpha   90.00
_cell.angle_beta   90.00
_cell.angle_gamma   90.00
#
_symmetry.space_group_name_H-M   'P 1'
#
loop_
_entity.id
_entity.type
_entity.pdbx_description
1 polymer ?
#
loop_
_entity_poly.entity_id
_entity_poly.type
_entity_poly.pdbx_seq_one_letter_code
_entity_poly.pdbx_strand_id
1 'polypeptide(L)'
;INGFCTVNTDGGGIYTWHSTSPGNRILGNIVVNSRYDLGIYIDDESENIEVDGNTAAFNGSGIFIHNSRYIKVFNNLCYNNHGSQLLLVRHGSTLLDYNQIKNNQTFTMGKREHYSLRARFVNGEHNVFENNCWADPFKKGLINSESSVWKTKVYTVPEWQSLGYVTDRTIPKTFAESGLPDTTGYVKFFINPSKSIKTLDLDGTYRDLDNQVYVGTVQLEPYTSIVLLAEERDQ
;
A
#
# COMPACT_ATOMS: atom_id res chain seq x y z
N ILE A 1 -4.98 -7.65 -13.45
CA ILE A 1 -6.06 -8.50 -12.91
C ILE A 1 -7.20 -7.59 -12.43
N ASN A 2 -8.45 -7.86 -12.80
CA ASN A 2 -9.59 -6.97 -12.54
C ASN A 2 -10.85 -7.78 -12.19
N GLY A 3 -11.57 -7.44 -11.11
CA GLY A 3 -12.86 -8.04 -10.76
C GLY A 3 -12.81 -9.56 -10.51
N PHE A 4 -11.97 -9.98 -9.59
CA PHE A 4 -11.68 -11.39 -9.26
C PHE A 4 -12.43 -11.84 -7.99
N CYS A 5 -12.40 -13.15 -7.70
CA CYS A 5 -12.93 -13.76 -6.46
C CYS A 5 -14.41 -13.43 -6.12
N THR A 6 -15.25 -13.22 -7.14
CA THR A 6 -16.65 -12.74 -7.00
C THR A 6 -17.61 -13.61 -6.17
N VAL A 7 -17.20 -14.81 -5.74
CA VAL A 7 -17.98 -15.74 -4.92
C VAL A 7 -17.27 -16.26 -3.66
N ASN A 8 -15.98 -15.96 -3.49
CA ASN A 8 -15.17 -16.47 -2.38
C ASN A 8 -14.38 -15.33 -1.75
N THR A 9 -14.56 -15.11 -0.45
CA THR A 9 -13.99 -13.98 0.30
C THR A 9 -12.60 -14.25 0.89
N ASP A 10 -12.03 -15.43 0.66
CA ASP A 10 -10.69 -15.83 1.11
C ASP A 10 -9.76 -16.10 -0.08
N GLY A 11 -9.70 -15.12 -0.99
CA GLY A 11 -8.95 -15.22 -2.23
C GLY A 11 -8.16 -13.96 -2.56
N GLY A 12 -7.11 -14.15 -3.37
CA GLY A 12 -6.29 -13.08 -3.92
C GLY A 12 -6.45 -12.96 -5.43
N GLY A 13 -6.38 -11.75 -5.98
CA GLY A 13 -6.23 -11.57 -7.44
C GLY A 13 -4.92 -12.18 -7.96
N ILE A 14 -3.88 -12.14 -7.13
CA ILE A 14 -2.71 -13.01 -7.19
C ILE A 14 -2.61 -13.67 -5.81
N TYR A 15 -2.46 -14.99 -5.79
CA TYR A 15 -2.52 -15.79 -4.56
C TYR A 15 -1.37 -16.79 -4.52
N THR A 16 -0.72 -16.92 -3.36
CA THR A 16 0.24 -17.98 -3.07
C THR A 16 -0.16 -18.67 -1.77
N TRP A 17 0.10 -19.96 -1.66
CA TRP A 17 -0.11 -20.73 -0.43
C TRP A 17 0.97 -21.80 -0.32
N HIS A 18 1.60 -21.90 0.85
CA HIS A 18 2.67 -22.85 1.11
C HIS A 18 3.79 -22.80 0.05
N SER A 19 4.05 -21.61 -0.49
CA SER A 19 4.99 -21.42 -1.59
C SER A 19 6.38 -21.15 -1.03
N THR A 20 7.14 -22.21 -0.77
CA THR A 20 8.45 -22.15 -0.08
C THR A 20 9.65 -22.18 -1.03
N SER A 21 9.42 -22.50 -2.30
CA SER A 21 10.49 -22.54 -3.31
C SER A 21 11.06 -21.13 -3.55
N PRO A 22 12.39 -20.96 -3.61
CA PRO A 22 12.99 -19.67 -3.90
C PRO A 22 12.75 -19.24 -5.36
N GLY A 23 12.81 -17.95 -5.62
CA GLY A 23 12.74 -17.39 -6.98
C GLY A 23 11.32 -17.08 -7.46
N ASN A 24 10.32 -17.18 -6.59
CA ASN A 24 8.96 -16.73 -6.87
C ASN A 24 8.91 -15.19 -6.89
N ARG A 25 8.40 -14.62 -7.98
CA ARG A 25 8.40 -13.16 -8.20
C ARG A 25 7.06 -12.70 -8.79
N ILE A 26 6.46 -11.69 -8.16
CA ILE A 26 5.23 -11.02 -8.57
C ILE A 26 5.61 -9.58 -8.93
N LEU A 27 5.78 -9.30 -10.22
CA LEU A 27 6.41 -8.08 -10.72
C LEU A 27 5.47 -7.28 -11.61
N GLY A 28 5.32 -5.97 -11.36
CA GLY A 28 4.71 -5.04 -12.31
C GLY A 28 3.24 -5.30 -12.63
N ASN A 29 2.45 -5.83 -11.69
CA ASN A 29 1.04 -6.13 -11.92
C ASN A 29 0.14 -4.98 -11.48
N ILE A 30 -0.95 -4.73 -12.21
CA ILE A 30 -2.05 -3.89 -11.77
C ILE A 30 -3.23 -4.80 -11.36
N VAL A 31 -3.56 -4.81 -10.07
CA VAL A 31 -4.59 -5.67 -9.46
C VAL A 31 -5.67 -4.82 -8.82
N VAL A 32 -6.86 -4.82 -9.40
CA VAL A 32 -7.89 -3.83 -9.05
C VAL A 32 -9.32 -4.38 -8.97
N ASN A 33 -10.15 -3.64 -8.23
CA ASN A 33 -11.61 -3.74 -8.21
C ASN A 33 -12.16 -5.10 -7.75
N SER A 34 -11.61 -5.72 -6.71
CA SER A 34 -12.38 -6.68 -5.92
C SER A 34 -12.68 -6.18 -4.51
N ARG A 35 -13.91 -5.66 -4.32
CA ARG A 35 -14.34 -4.95 -3.11
C ARG A 35 -14.06 -5.69 -1.80
N TYR A 36 -14.18 -7.02 -1.80
CA TYR A 36 -14.10 -7.84 -0.58
C TYR A 36 -12.82 -8.66 -0.49
N ASP A 37 -12.13 -8.87 -1.60
CA ASP A 37 -11.02 -9.81 -1.71
C ASP A 37 -9.66 -9.11 -1.69
N LEU A 38 -8.61 -9.90 -1.63
CA LEU A 38 -7.25 -9.40 -1.45
C LEU A 38 -6.63 -9.14 -2.83
N GLY A 39 -5.91 -8.03 -3.00
CA GLY A 39 -5.22 -7.75 -4.27
C GLY A 39 -4.14 -8.79 -4.54
N ILE A 40 -3.05 -8.71 -3.79
CA ILE A 40 -1.97 -9.70 -3.79
C ILE A 40 -1.93 -10.35 -2.42
N TYR A 41 -2.19 -11.65 -2.37
CA TYR A 41 -2.25 -12.42 -1.15
C TYR A 41 -1.13 -13.44 -1.08
N ILE A 42 -0.19 -13.20 -0.16
CA ILE A 42 0.86 -14.13 0.23
C ILE A 42 0.35 -14.88 1.45
N ASP A 43 -0.32 -16.00 1.20
CA ASP A 43 -1.00 -16.79 2.22
C ASP A 43 -0.06 -17.80 2.88
N ASP A 44 -0.53 -18.30 4.02
CA ASP A 44 0.10 -19.22 4.97
C ASP A 44 1.32 -19.99 4.46
N GLU A 45 2.38 -19.93 5.25
CA GLU A 45 3.61 -20.72 5.09
C GLU A 45 4.31 -20.48 3.75
N SER A 46 4.13 -19.30 3.16
CA SER A 46 4.89 -18.88 1.99
C SER A 46 6.23 -18.25 2.40
N GLU A 47 7.26 -18.50 1.60
CA GLU A 47 8.62 -18.00 1.85
C GLU A 47 9.34 -17.56 0.57
N ASN A 48 10.30 -16.65 0.70
CA ASN A 48 11.24 -16.29 -0.37
C ASN A 48 10.56 -15.72 -1.64
N ILE A 49 9.48 -14.96 -1.47
CA ILE A 49 8.74 -14.31 -2.57
C ILE A 49 9.13 -12.84 -2.66
N GLU A 50 9.33 -12.37 -3.88
CA GLU A 50 9.46 -10.95 -4.20
C GLU A 50 8.16 -10.40 -4.81
N VAL A 51 7.63 -9.32 -4.23
CA VAL A 51 6.48 -8.56 -4.71
C VAL A 51 6.96 -7.15 -5.01
N ASP A 52 7.24 -6.85 -6.28
CA ASP A 52 7.92 -5.62 -6.68
C ASP A 52 7.19 -4.84 -7.79
N GLY A 53 7.08 -3.53 -7.61
CA GLY A 53 6.54 -2.62 -8.64
C GLY A 53 5.06 -2.85 -8.98
N ASN A 54 4.27 -3.44 -8.09
CA ASN A 54 2.86 -3.71 -8.36
C ASN A 54 1.96 -2.54 -7.91
N THR A 55 0.79 -2.44 -8.54
CA THR A 55 -0.31 -1.57 -8.14
C THR A 55 -1.46 -2.41 -7.62
N ALA A 56 -1.90 -2.17 -6.39
CA ALA A 56 -3.08 -2.83 -5.82
C ALA A 56 -4.11 -1.78 -5.36
N ALA A 57 -5.26 -1.68 -6.03
CA ALA A 57 -6.21 -0.61 -5.75
C ALA A 57 -7.67 -1.06 -5.73
N PHE A 58 -8.47 -0.42 -4.86
CA PHE A 58 -9.91 -0.69 -4.73
C PHE A 58 -10.28 -2.14 -4.43
N ASN A 59 -9.37 -2.88 -3.80
CA ASN A 59 -9.61 -4.24 -3.33
C ASN A 59 -10.07 -4.24 -1.87
N GLY A 60 -10.45 -5.38 -1.31
CA GLY A 60 -10.65 -5.58 0.13
C GLY A 60 -9.41 -5.18 0.93
N SER A 61 -8.24 -5.70 0.59
CA SER A 61 -6.94 -5.14 0.99
C SER A 61 -5.96 -5.18 -0.18
N GLY A 62 -4.95 -4.32 -0.19
CA GLY A 62 -4.01 -4.20 -1.31
C GLY A 62 -3.05 -5.40 -1.39
N ILE A 63 -2.06 -5.41 -0.51
CA ILE A 63 -1.11 -6.52 -0.35
C ILE A 63 -1.28 -7.11 1.05
N PHE A 64 -1.47 -8.43 1.16
CA PHE A 64 -1.57 -9.13 2.41
C PHE A 64 -0.49 -10.21 2.53
N ILE A 65 0.32 -10.12 3.58
CA ILE A 65 1.25 -11.16 4.02
C ILE A 65 0.67 -11.84 5.27
N HIS A 66 0.37 -13.12 5.14
CA HIS A 66 -0.21 -13.93 6.21
C HIS A 66 0.75 -15.07 6.54
N ASN A 67 1.18 -15.15 7.80
CA ASN A 67 1.99 -16.27 8.31
C ASN A 67 3.16 -16.67 7.41
N SER A 68 3.87 -15.67 6.89
CA SER A 68 4.87 -15.84 5.84
C SER A 68 6.15 -15.07 6.19
N ARG A 69 7.28 -15.55 5.69
CA ARG A 69 8.61 -15.03 6.07
C ARG A 69 9.53 -14.87 4.88
N TYR A 70 10.57 -14.05 5.05
CA TYR A 70 11.51 -13.72 3.97
C TYR A 70 10.83 -13.16 2.72
N ILE A 71 9.69 -12.49 2.90
CA ILE A 71 8.96 -11.83 1.83
C ILE A 71 9.56 -10.44 1.59
N LYS A 72 9.83 -10.13 0.34
CA LYS A 72 10.31 -8.83 -0.11
C LYS A 72 9.15 -8.10 -0.78
N VAL A 73 8.67 -7.02 -0.18
CA VAL A 73 7.59 -6.19 -0.74
C VAL A 73 8.17 -4.83 -1.03
N PHE A 74 8.47 -4.56 -2.31
CA PHE A 74 9.22 -3.39 -2.74
C PHE A 74 8.47 -2.54 -3.78
N ASN A 75 8.61 -1.22 -3.68
CA ASN A 75 8.19 -0.28 -4.73
C ASN A 75 6.71 -0.44 -5.19
N ASN A 76 5.83 -0.98 -4.34
CA ASN A 76 4.42 -1.18 -4.69
C ASN A 76 3.61 0.06 -4.34
N LEU A 77 2.58 0.35 -5.13
CA LEU A 77 1.57 1.37 -4.84
C LEU A 77 0.24 0.72 -4.47
N CYS A 78 -0.20 0.90 -3.23
CA CYS A 78 -1.51 0.44 -2.76
C CYS A 78 -2.48 1.61 -2.56
N TYR A 79 -3.52 1.70 -3.38
CA TYR A 79 -4.42 2.86 -3.42
C TYR A 79 -5.85 2.53 -3.03
N ASN A 80 -6.34 3.18 -1.97
CA ASN A 80 -7.74 3.21 -1.54
C ASN A 80 -8.46 1.85 -1.56
N ASN A 81 -7.77 0.81 -1.10
CA ASN A 81 -8.37 -0.47 -0.75
C ASN A 81 -9.32 -0.30 0.45
N HIS A 82 -10.34 -1.15 0.56
CA HIS A 82 -11.49 -1.04 1.46
C HIS A 82 -11.16 -1.34 2.94
N GLY A 83 -10.12 -2.11 3.21
CA GLY A 83 -9.69 -2.49 4.55
C GLY A 83 -8.32 -1.91 4.88
N SER A 84 -7.25 -2.47 4.31
CA SER A 84 -5.89 -1.96 4.50
C SER A 84 -5.14 -1.90 3.17
N GLN A 85 -4.25 -0.91 3.03
CA GLN A 85 -3.45 -0.81 1.82
C GLN A 85 -2.38 -1.90 1.82
N LEU A 86 -1.69 -2.04 2.95
CA LEU A 86 -0.76 -3.13 3.23
C LEU A 86 -1.16 -3.80 4.56
N LEU A 87 -1.21 -5.14 4.56
CA LEU A 87 -1.65 -5.95 5.69
C LEU A 87 -0.59 -7.01 6.00
N LEU A 88 -0.19 -7.09 7.27
CA LEU A 88 0.65 -8.15 7.82
C LEU A 88 -0.09 -8.78 8.99
N VAL A 89 -0.30 -10.09 8.96
CA VAL A 89 -0.98 -10.80 10.04
C VAL A 89 -0.29 -12.10 10.36
N ARG A 90 -0.04 -12.29 11.66
CA ARG A 90 0.36 -13.57 12.23
C ARG A 90 -0.83 -14.16 12.98
N HIS A 91 -1.12 -15.43 12.75
CA HIS A 91 -2.09 -16.22 13.48
C HIS A 91 -1.43 -17.48 14.05
N GLY A 92 -1.90 -17.92 15.22
CA GLY A 92 -1.39 -19.14 15.87
C GLY A 92 0.11 -19.08 16.18
N SER A 93 0.79 -20.21 15.95
CA SER A 93 2.22 -20.39 16.16
C SER A 93 3.07 -20.19 14.90
N THR A 94 2.45 -19.83 13.77
CA THR A 94 3.17 -19.66 12.50
C THR A 94 3.97 -18.36 12.51
N LEU A 95 5.10 -18.35 11.78
CA LEU A 95 6.02 -17.23 11.75
C LEU A 95 5.55 -16.14 10.79
N LEU A 96 5.89 -14.90 11.14
CA LEU A 96 5.75 -13.72 10.28
C LEU A 96 6.95 -12.82 10.55
N ASP A 97 8.10 -13.23 10.05
CA ASP A 97 9.39 -12.66 10.42
C ASP A 97 10.34 -12.48 9.23
N TYR A 98 11.40 -11.68 9.43
CA TYR A 98 12.41 -11.37 8.41
C TYR A 98 11.87 -10.85 7.06
N ASN A 99 10.67 -10.28 7.06
CA ASN A 99 10.10 -9.65 5.88
C ASN A 99 10.71 -8.26 5.68
N GLN A 100 10.88 -7.87 4.42
CA GLN A 100 11.41 -6.57 4.04
C GLN A 100 10.33 -5.80 3.31
N ILE A 101 9.80 -4.76 3.96
CA ILE A 101 8.78 -3.87 3.42
C ILE A 101 9.47 -2.55 3.13
N LYS A 102 9.78 -2.29 1.86
CA LYS A 102 10.62 -1.12 1.51
C LYS A 102 10.08 -0.33 0.33
N ASN A 103 10.23 1.00 0.38
CA ASN A 103 9.89 1.90 -0.71
C ASN A 103 8.43 1.81 -1.21
N ASN A 104 7.52 1.18 -0.46
CA ASN A 104 6.14 1.09 -0.87
C ASN A 104 5.43 2.41 -0.61
N GLN A 105 4.45 2.71 -1.45
CA GLN A 105 3.57 3.84 -1.29
C GLN A 105 2.16 3.33 -1.02
N THR A 106 1.50 3.91 -0.03
CA THR A 106 0.12 3.58 0.30
C THR A 106 -0.67 4.86 0.37
N PHE A 107 -1.93 4.81 -0.05
CA PHE A 107 -2.80 5.99 -0.01
C PHE A 107 -4.22 5.63 0.42
N THR A 108 -4.74 6.32 1.43
CA THR A 108 -6.13 6.22 1.88
C THR A 108 -6.84 7.57 1.82
N MET A 109 -8.18 7.53 1.80
CA MET A 109 -9.03 8.73 1.63
C MET A 109 -9.87 9.02 2.89
N GLY A 110 -9.26 9.05 4.07
CA GLY A 110 -9.88 9.52 5.31
C GLY A 110 -10.99 8.64 5.90
N LYS A 111 -11.21 7.44 5.36
CA LYS A 111 -12.29 6.55 5.80
C LYS A 111 -11.98 5.91 7.16
N ARG A 112 -13.00 5.80 8.01
CA ARG A 112 -12.89 5.11 9.30
C ARG A 112 -12.47 3.66 9.08
N GLU A 113 -11.54 3.16 9.89
CA GLU A 113 -11.02 1.77 9.83
C GLU A 113 -10.27 1.38 8.54
N HIS A 114 -10.06 2.32 7.61
CA HIS A 114 -9.08 2.17 6.54
C HIS A 114 -7.70 2.58 7.07
N TYR A 115 -6.72 1.71 6.88
CA TYR A 115 -5.34 1.94 7.34
C TYR A 115 -4.35 1.81 6.18
N SER A 116 -3.32 2.66 6.18
CA SER A 116 -2.16 2.53 5.29
C SER A 116 -1.44 1.21 5.56
N LEU A 117 -1.21 0.92 6.84
CA LEU A 117 -0.62 -0.34 7.30
C LEU A 117 -1.48 -0.91 8.43
N ARG A 118 -1.82 -2.19 8.34
CA ARG A 118 -2.29 -2.96 9.49
C ARG A 118 -1.28 -4.09 9.75
N ALA A 119 -0.77 -4.15 10.98
CA ALA A 119 0.32 -5.01 11.35
C ALA A 119 -0.01 -5.76 12.66
N ARG A 120 -0.40 -7.03 12.55
CA ARG A 120 -0.81 -7.84 13.70
C ARG A 120 0.30 -8.81 14.10
N PHE A 121 0.77 -8.66 15.33
CA PHE A 121 1.81 -9.43 15.99
C PHE A 121 3.15 -9.45 15.22
N VAL A 122 3.55 -8.29 14.71
CA VAL A 122 4.80 -8.09 13.93
C VAL A 122 5.97 -7.48 14.72
N ASN A 123 5.71 -6.96 15.91
CA ASN A 123 6.68 -6.16 16.67
C ASN A 123 7.80 -7.06 17.21
N GLY A 124 9.04 -6.82 16.78
CA GLY A 124 10.22 -7.59 17.25
C GLY A 124 10.55 -8.83 16.42
N GLU A 125 9.78 -9.12 15.36
CA GLU A 125 9.93 -10.32 14.51
C GLU A 125 10.94 -10.11 13.37
N HIS A 126 11.99 -9.29 13.56
CA HIS A 126 12.99 -8.98 12.52
C HIS A 126 12.44 -8.45 11.19
N ASN A 127 11.19 -8.00 11.15
CA ASN A 127 10.60 -7.35 9.98
C ASN A 127 11.17 -5.93 9.84
N VAL A 128 11.53 -5.56 8.63
CA VAL A 128 12.12 -4.25 8.30
C VAL A 128 11.12 -3.40 7.54
N PHE A 129 10.90 -2.17 8.03
CA PHE A 129 10.10 -1.15 7.36
C PHE A 129 11.00 0.03 7.03
N GLU A 130 11.30 0.22 5.75
CA GLU A 130 12.29 1.21 5.31
C GLU A 130 11.74 2.05 4.17
N ASN A 131 11.75 3.38 4.34
CA ASN A 131 11.39 4.33 3.29
C ASN A 131 9.99 4.12 2.67
N ASN A 132 9.06 3.49 3.39
CA ASN A 132 7.67 3.42 2.92
C ASN A 132 6.98 4.77 3.15
N CYS A 133 6.05 5.13 2.27
CA CYS A 133 5.18 6.29 2.41
C CYS A 133 3.78 5.83 2.83
N TRP A 134 3.44 6.07 4.10
CA TRP A 134 2.09 5.85 4.61
C TRP A 134 1.29 7.13 4.41
N ALA A 135 0.39 7.17 3.43
CA ALA A 135 -0.39 8.38 3.13
C ALA A 135 -1.87 8.24 3.50
N ASP A 136 -2.34 9.20 4.28
CA ASP A 136 -3.73 9.67 4.28
C ASP A 136 -3.68 11.17 4.56
N PRO A 137 -4.02 12.03 3.59
CA PRO A 137 -4.01 13.46 3.84
C PRO A 137 -5.12 13.92 4.79
N PHE A 138 -6.14 13.09 5.03
CA PHE A 138 -7.31 13.44 5.82
C PHE A 138 -7.28 12.82 7.23
N LYS A 139 -6.26 12.02 7.55
CA LYS A 139 -6.17 11.28 8.82
C LYS A 139 -4.72 11.12 9.25
N LYS A 140 -4.43 11.32 10.54
CA LYS A 140 -3.07 11.14 11.10
C LYS A 140 -2.77 9.73 11.57
N GLY A 141 -3.79 9.01 12.08
CA GLY A 141 -3.64 7.64 12.58
C GLY A 141 -3.65 6.60 11.45
N LEU A 142 -2.48 6.33 10.87
CA LEU A 142 -2.34 5.56 9.63
C LEU A 142 -2.06 4.08 9.84
N ILE A 143 -1.37 3.76 10.93
CA ILE A 143 -0.80 2.43 11.15
C ILE A 143 -1.51 1.78 12.33
N ASN A 144 -2.28 0.74 12.06
CA ASN A 144 -2.93 -0.06 13.09
C ASN A 144 -2.02 -1.24 13.45
N SER A 145 -1.39 -1.18 14.62
CA SER A 145 -0.52 -2.25 15.10
C SER A 145 -1.12 -2.92 16.33
N GLU A 146 -1.18 -4.24 16.27
CA GLU A 146 -1.66 -5.10 17.35
C GLU A 146 -0.47 -5.91 17.87
N SER A 147 -0.06 -5.69 19.12
CA SER A 147 1.07 -6.42 19.71
C SER A 147 0.63 -7.66 20.49
N SER A 148 -0.64 -7.71 20.87
CA SER A 148 -1.29 -8.84 21.55
C SER A 148 -2.81 -8.73 21.33
N VAL A 149 -3.57 -9.81 21.57
CA VAL A 149 -5.05 -9.86 21.39
C VAL A 149 -5.79 -8.71 22.09
N TRP A 150 -5.22 -8.15 23.17
CA TRP A 150 -5.83 -7.08 23.97
C TRP A 150 -5.15 -5.72 23.82
N LYS A 151 -4.18 -5.60 22.91
CA LYS A 151 -3.32 -4.42 22.81
C LYS A 151 -3.15 -4.00 21.35
N THR A 152 -4.08 -3.15 20.94
CA THR A 152 -4.06 -2.47 19.65
C THR A 152 -3.74 -0.99 19.85
N LYS A 153 -2.81 -0.47 19.06
CA LYS A 153 -2.48 0.95 19.01
C LYS A 153 -2.52 1.43 17.56
N VAL A 154 -3.07 2.62 17.36
CA VAL A 154 -3.00 3.33 16.08
C VAL A 154 -1.89 4.37 16.19
N TYR A 155 -0.92 4.29 15.28
CA TYR A 155 0.24 5.17 15.21
C TYR A 155 0.08 6.19 14.08
N THR A 156 0.54 7.40 14.34
CA THR A 156 1.01 8.32 13.30
C THR A 156 2.36 7.84 12.75
N VAL A 157 2.80 8.35 11.60
CA VAL A 157 4.12 8.01 11.04
C VAL A 157 5.28 8.35 12.02
N PRO A 158 5.32 9.53 12.68
CA PRO A 158 6.38 9.82 13.65
C PRO A 158 6.40 8.87 14.85
N GLU A 159 5.23 8.48 15.36
CA GLU A 159 5.17 7.51 16.46
C GLU A 159 5.62 6.11 16.02
N TRP A 160 5.36 5.73 14.77
CA TRP A 160 5.81 4.46 14.19
C TRP A 160 7.33 4.43 13.99
N GLN A 161 7.92 5.52 13.47
CA GLN A 161 9.37 5.69 13.36
C GLN A 161 10.09 5.57 14.72
N SER A 162 9.42 6.01 15.80
CA SER A 162 9.97 5.97 17.16
C SER A 162 10.16 4.54 17.71
N LEU A 163 9.74 3.50 17.00
CA LEU A 163 9.98 2.09 17.36
C LEU A 163 11.43 1.63 17.08
N GLY A 164 12.23 2.41 16.35
CA GLY A 164 13.68 2.21 16.22
C GLY A 164 14.15 1.28 15.09
N TYR A 165 13.26 0.50 14.49
CA TYR A 165 13.54 -0.36 13.31
C TYR A 165 12.78 0.11 12.05
N VAL A 166 12.32 1.36 12.08
CA VAL A 166 11.44 1.96 11.09
C VAL A 166 12.06 3.27 10.60
N THR A 167 12.24 3.40 9.28
CA THR A 167 12.73 4.64 8.63
C THR A 167 11.77 5.12 7.54
N ASP A 168 10.49 4.76 7.66
CA ASP A 168 9.43 5.21 6.78
C ASP A 168 9.32 6.73 6.77
N ARG A 169 8.72 7.31 5.74
CA ARG A 169 8.67 8.75 5.52
C ARG A 169 7.25 9.29 5.60
N THR A 170 7.15 10.58 5.91
CA THR A 170 5.88 11.32 5.88
C THR A 170 5.55 11.73 4.45
N ILE A 171 4.27 11.91 4.17
CA ILE A 171 3.82 12.50 2.91
C ILE A 171 4.33 13.94 2.75
N PRO A 172 4.47 14.43 1.51
CA PRO A 172 4.66 15.85 1.24
C PRO A 172 3.54 16.71 1.81
N LYS A 173 3.91 17.91 2.28
CA LYS A 173 2.94 18.94 2.65
C LYS A 173 2.25 19.45 1.39
N THR A 174 0.93 19.29 1.32
CA THR A 174 0.10 19.68 0.16
C THR A 174 -1.24 20.21 0.67
N PHE A 175 -2.06 20.77 -0.22
CA PHE A 175 -3.44 21.19 0.11
C PHE A 175 -4.25 20.09 0.82
N ALA A 176 -3.95 18.83 0.51
CA ALA A 176 -4.61 17.68 1.09
C ALA A 176 -4.48 17.63 2.63
N GLU A 177 -3.45 18.24 3.22
CA GLU A 177 -3.30 18.38 4.69
C GLU A 177 -4.34 19.30 5.35
N SER A 178 -5.18 19.99 4.58
CA SER A 178 -6.33 20.76 5.09
C SER A 178 -7.34 19.91 5.86
N GLY A 179 -7.27 18.58 5.74
CA GLY A 179 -8.13 17.64 6.46
C GLY A 179 -9.57 17.55 5.92
N LEU A 180 -9.85 18.22 4.80
CA LEU A 180 -11.13 18.15 4.11
C LEU A 180 -11.12 16.99 3.11
N PRO A 181 -12.16 16.13 3.05
CA PRO A 181 -12.21 15.05 2.09
C PRO A 181 -12.09 15.58 0.65
N ASP A 182 -11.51 14.77 -0.24
CA ASP A 182 -11.42 15.16 -1.64
C ASP A 182 -12.80 15.17 -2.30
N THR A 183 -13.41 16.35 -2.35
CA THR A 183 -14.69 16.60 -3.04
C THR A 183 -14.49 17.32 -4.37
N THR A 184 -13.24 17.62 -4.75
CA THR A 184 -12.98 18.55 -5.87
C THR A 184 -11.86 18.13 -6.84
N GLY A 185 -11.26 16.96 -6.64
CA GLY A 185 -10.24 16.39 -7.52
C GLY A 185 -8.81 16.73 -7.14
N TYR A 186 -8.54 16.99 -5.86
CA TYR A 186 -7.20 17.27 -5.34
C TYR A 186 -6.28 16.05 -5.41
N VAL A 187 -6.88 14.85 -5.33
CA VAL A 187 -6.17 13.58 -5.46
C VAL A 187 -6.46 13.04 -6.84
N LYS A 188 -5.41 12.81 -7.63
CA LYS A 188 -5.49 12.05 -8.87
C LYS A 188 -4.80 10.70 -8.67
N PHE A 189 -5.44 9.64 -9.11
CA PHE A 189 -4.82 8.33 -9.22
C PHE A 189 -4.89 7.89 -10.67
N PHE A 190 -3.73 7.64 -11.25
CA PHE A 190 -3.61 7.22 -12.64
C PHE A 190 -2.91 5.88 -12.74
N ILE A 191 -3.40 5.04 -13.65
CA ILE A 191 -2.80 3.76 -13.99
C ILE A 191 -2.53 3.70 -15.50
N ASN A 192 -1.46 3.00 -15.86
CA ASN A 192 -1.16 2.62 -17.23
C ASN A 192 -1.18 1.09 -17.38
N PRO A 193 -2.32 0.47 -17.74
CA PRO A 193 -2.39 -0.97 -17.95
C PRO A 193 -1.86 -1.43 -19.32
N SER A 194 -1.33 -0.52 -20.13
CA SER A 194 -0.87 -0.81 -21.50
C SER A 194 0.62 -1.16 -21.55
N LYS A 195 1.07 -1.61 -22.73
CA LYS A 195 2.48 -1.92 -23.01
C LYS A 195 3.28 -0.71 -23.53
N SER A 196 2.66 0.45 -23.63
CA SER A 196 3.25 1.68 -24.15
C SER A 196 3.19 2.79 -23.11
N ILE A 197 4.09 3.77 -23.21
CA ILE A 197 4.01 4.98 -22.39
C ILE A 197 2.64 5.65 -22.58
N LYS A 198 2.06 6.13 -21.48
CA LYS A 198 0.82 6.90 -21.47
C LYS A 198 1.08 8.31 -20.97
N THR A 199 0.81 9.30 -21.81
CA THR A 199 0.84 10.72 -21.43
C THR A 199 -0.56 11.14 -20.97
N LEU A 200 -0.63 11.87 -19.86
CA LEU A 200 -1.86 12.42 -19.29
C LEU A 200 -1.68 13.92 -19.07
N ASP A 201 -2.67 14.70 -19.50
CA ASP A 201 -2.69 16.14 -19.25
C ASP A 201 -3.09 16.44 -17.79
N LEU A 202 -2.48 17.47 -17.23
CA LEU A 202 -2.72 17.98 -15.89
C LEU A 202 -3.27 19.40 -15.98
N ASP A 203 -4.32 19.66 -15.21
CA ASP A 203 -5.04 20.94 -15.10
C ASP A 203 -4.45 21.87 -14.03
N GLY A 204 -3.23 21.61 -13.57
CA GLY A 204 -2.59 22.37 -12.51
C GLY A 204 -1.22 21.82 -12.12
N THR A 205 -0.72 22.29 -10.97
CA THR A 205 0.53 21.82 -10.39
C THR A 205 0.24 20.75 -9.35
N TYR A 206 0.84 19.59 -9.55
CA TYR A 206 0.68 18.43 -8.69
C TYR A 206 2.02 17.96 -8.16
N ARG A 207 1.98 17.24 -7.04
CA ARG A 207 3.12 16.55 -6.48
C ARG A 207 2.78 15.10 -6.20
N ASP A 208 3.69 14.18 -6.48
CA ASP A 208 3.51 12.78 -6.07
C ASP A 208 3.86 12.56 -4.60
N LEU A 209 3.79 11.30 -4.14
CA LEU A 209 4.15 10.92 -2.77
C LEU A 209 5.68 10.88 -2.53
N ASP A 210 6.48 11.03 -3.58
CA ASP A 210 7.94 11.19 -3.56
C ASP A 210 8.39 12.65 -3.47
N ASN A 211 7.44 13.57 -3.37
CA ASN A 211 7.68 15.01 -3.38
C ASN A 211 8.16 15.52 -4.77
N GLN A 212 7.93 14.79 -5.86
CA GLN A 212 8.24 15.22 -7.22
C GLN A 212 7.09 16.05 -7.81
N VAL A 213 7.42 17.22 -8.38
CA VAL A 213 6.44 18.14 -9.00
C VAL A 213 6.17 17.77 -10.44
N TYR A 214 4.91 17.87 -10.84
CA TYR A 214 4.39 17.67 -12.19
C TYR A 214 3.52 18.87 -12.60
N VAL A 215 3.76 19.39 -13.80
CA VAL A 215 3.01 20.52 -14.38
C VAL A 215 2.69 20.22 -15.83
N GLY A 216 1.44 20.48 -16.23
CA GLY A 216 0.97 20.34 -17.61
C GLY A 216 0.76 18.90 -18.07
N THR A 217 1.72 18.00 -17.86
CA THR A 217 1.56 16.56 -18.18
C THR A 217 2.30 15.65 -17.20
N VAL A 218 1.89 14.38 -17.18
CA VAL A 218 2.64 13.28 -16.56
C VAL A 218 2.71 12.10 -17.54
N GLN A 219 3.85 11.41 -17.57
CA GLN A 219 4.05 10.20 -18.34
C GLN A 219 4.13 8.99 -17.41
N LEU A 220 3.42 7.93 -17.77
CA LEU A 220 3.44 6.65 -17.09
C LEU A 220 4.02 5.58 -17.99
N GLU A 221 5.07 4.90 -17.51
CA GLU A 221 5.63 3.71 -18.15
C GLU A 221 4.62 2.55 -18.17
N PRO A 222 4.83 1.54 -19.03
CA PRO A 222 3.98 0.35 -19.06
C PRO A 222 3.79 -0.27 -17.68
N TYR A 223 2.55 -0.60 -17.34
CA TYR A 223 2.16 -1.27 -16.09
C TYR A 223 2.48 -0.51 -14.80
N THR A 224 2.66 0.82 -14.88
CA THR A 224 2.89 1.68 -13.72
C THR A 224 1.65 2.46 -13.31
N SER A 225 1.75 3.10 -12.15
CA SER A 225 0.72 3.99 -11.62
C SER A 225 1.34 5.10 -10.79
N ILE A 226 0.56 6.15 -10.52
CA ILE A 226 0.96 7.30 -9.72
C ILE A 226 -0.22 7.85 -8.94
N VAL A 227 0.06 8.36 -7.73
CA VAL A 227 -0.85 9.23 -6.98
C VAL A 227 -0.28 10.64 -7.01
N LEU A 228 -1.13 11.61 -7.35
CA LEU A 228 -0.80 13.01 -7.43
C LEU A 228 -1.70 13.82 -6.50
N LEU A 229 -1.11 14.79 -5.81
CA LEU A 229 -1.74 15.71 -4.87
C LEU A 229 -1.56 17.14 -5.39
N ALA A 230 -2.65 17.90 -5.53
CA ALA A 230 -2.56 19.30 -5.91
C ALA A 230 -1.83 20.14 -4.85
N GLU A 231 -0.97 21.07 -5.28
CA GLU A 231 -0.22 21.94 -4.36
C GLU A 231 -1.13 23.01 -3.72
N GLU A 232 -1.82 23.80 -4.54
CA GLU A 232 -2.85 24.78 -4.16
C GLU A 232 -3.80 24.98 -5.35
N ARG A 233 -5.03 25.47 -5.12
CA ARG A 233 -5.91 25.94 -6.22
C ARG A 233 -5.51 27.36 -6.60
N ASP A 234 -5.46 27.65 -7.89
CA ASP A 234 -5.75 29.02 -8.34
C ASP A 234 -7.14 29.37 -7.79
N GLN A 235 -7.20 30.45 -6.99
CA GLN A 235 -8.39 30.87 -6.24
C GLN A 235 -9.63 31.07 -7.12
#